data_AF-A0A117M2Y5-F1
#
_entry.id   AF-A0A117M2Y5-F1
#
_cell.length_a   1.000
_cell.length_b   1.000
_cell.length_c   1.000
_cell.angle_alpha   90.00
_cell.angle_beta   90.00
_cell.angle_gamma   90.00
#
_symmetry.space_group_name_H-M   'P 1'
#
loop_
_entity.id
_entity.type
_entity.pdbx_description
1 polymer ?
#
loop_
_entity_poly.entity_id
_entity_poly.type
_entity_poly.pdbx_seq_one_letter_code
_entity_poly.pdbx_strand_id
1 'polypeptide(L)'
;MRRLMFGLILIIVALILNLPQFQSGQEPGDGSLPRIDKVRLYLHREDKIKSLPLEEYLVGVVAAEMPAEFPVEALKAQAVAARTYAVKRLAAGGVANPEHPGADL
;
A
#
# COMPACT_ATOMS: atom_id res chain seq x y z
N MET A 1 7.19 -52.07 -6.72
CA MET A 1 6.31 -51.18 -7.51
C MET A 1 5.17 -50.56 -6.70
N ARG A 2 4.40 -51.32 -5.90
CA ARG A 2 3.28 -50.77 -5.09
C ARG A 2 3.68 -49.63 -4.14
N ARG A 3 4.80 -49.73 -3.42
CA ARG A 3 5.30 -48.67 -2.51
C ARG A 3 5.70 -47.37 -3.21
N LEU A 4 6.20 -47.46 -4.45
CA LEU A 4 6.55 -46.30 -5.27
C LEU A 4 5.29 -45.57 -5.77
N MET A 5 4.26 -46.32 -6.12
CA MET A 5 2.98 -45.77 -6.57
C MET A 5 2.25 -45.01 -5.44
N PHE A 6 2.28 -45.52 -4.20
CA PHE A 6 1.68 -44.80 -3.06
C PHE A 6 2.40 -43.49 -2.75
N GLY A 7 3.72 -43.44 -2.87
CA GLY A 7 4.50 -42.21 -2.68
C GLY A 7 4.19 -41.14 -3.75
N LEU A 8 4.07 -41.55 -5.02
CA LEU A 8 3.72 -40.65 -6.12
C LEU A 8 2.30 -40.08 -5.96
N ILE A 9 1.35 -40.91 -5.53
CA ILE A 9 -0.03 -40.48 -5.27
C ILE A 9 -0.07 -39.46 -4.12
N LEU A 10 0.69 -39.67 -3.04
CA LEU A 10 0.75 -38.71 -1.93
C LEU A 10 1.35 -37.36 -2.36
N ILE A 11 2.36 -37.36 -3.22
CA ILE A 11 2.95 -36.12 -3.76
C ILE A 11 1.95 -35.38 -4.65
N ILE A 12 1.22 -36.10 -5.52
CA ILE A 12 0.20 -35.50 -6.39
C ILE A 12 -0.95 -34.94 -5.57
N VAL A 13 -1.41 -35.65 -4.54
CA VAL A 13 -2.45 -35.17 -3.62
C VAL A 13 -1.97 -33.94 -2.85
N ALA A 14 -0.74 -33.94 -2.34
CA ALA A 14 -0.15 -32.77 -1.69
C ALA A 14 -0.03 -31.58 -2.66
N LEU A 15 0.31 -31.82 -3.93
CA LEU A 15 0.34 -30.78 -4.97
C LEU A 15 -1.05 -30.21 -5.22
N ILE A 16 -2.06 -31.06 -5.41
CA ILE A 16 -3.45 -30.66 -5.68
C ILE A 16 -4.07 -29.90 -4.50
N LEU A 17 -3.73 -30.27 -3.26
CA LEU A 17 -4.20 -29.58 -2.06
C LEU A 17 -3.52 -28.21 -1.85
N ASN A 18 -2.27 -28.02 -2.31
CA ASN A 18 -1.56 -26.74 -2.23
C ASN A 18 -1.77 -25.84 -3.47
N LEU A 19 -2.17 -26.39 -4.61
CA LEU A 19 -2.48 -25.68 -5.85
C LEU A 19 -3.51 -24.53 -5.70
N PRO A 20 -4.63 -24.65 -4.97
CA PRO A 20 -5.60 -23.57 -4.84
C PRO A 20 -5.08 -22.36 -4.05
N GLN A 21 -4.03 -22.52 -3.22
CA GLN A 21 -3.44 -21.40 -2.47
C GLN A 21 -2.52 -20.53 -3.33
N PHE A 22 -2.04 -21.03 -4.48
CA PHE A 22 -1.17 -20.25 -5.37
C PHE A 22 -1.95 -19.33 -6.33
N GLN A 23 -3.28 -19.45 -6.38
CA GLN A 23 -4.16 -18.60 -7.20
C GLN A 23 -4.93 -17.55 -6.39
N SER A 24 -4.78 -17.48 -5.05
CA SER A 24 -5.39 -16.41 -4.24
C SER A 24 -4.57 -15.11 -4.26
N GLY A 25 -3.92 -14.80 -5.39
CA GLY A 25 -3.28 -13.51 -5.65
C GLY A 25 -4.21 -12.65 -6.48
N GLN A 26 -4.94 -11.75 -5.81
CA GLN A 26 -5.91 -10.80 -6.37
C GLN A 26 -7.25 -11.41 -6.83
N GLU A 27 -8.18 -11.51 -5.87
CA GLU A 27 -9.58 -11.23 -6.18
C GLU A 27 -9.63 -9.89 -6.96
N PRO A 28 -10.35 -9.79 -8.08
CA PRO A 28 -10.62 -8.51 -8.69
C PRO A 28 -11.44 -7.73 -7.66
N GLY A 29 -10.82 -6.75 -7.00
CA GLY A 29 -11.53 -5.86 -6.09
C GLY A 29 -12.80 -5.38 -6.78
N ASP A 30 -13.89 -5.30 -6.03
CA ASP A 30 -15.27 -4.92 -6.43
C ASP A 30 -15.41 -3.55 -7.15
N GLY A 31 -14.34 -3.02 -7.71
CA GLY A 31 -14.22 -1.66 -8.22
C GLY A 31 -13.96 -0.64 -7.12
N SER A 32 -14.01 -1.03 -5.84
CA SER A 32 -13.58 -0.16 -4.75
C SER A 32 -12.06 -0.13 -4.70
N LEU A 33 -11.51 1.07 -4.92
CA LEU A 33 -10.13 1.35 -4.60
C LEU A 33 -9.91 1.03 -3.11
N PRO A 34 -8.78 0.41 -2.73
CA PRO A 34 -8.47 0.23 -1.32
C PRO A 34 -8.60 1.58 -0.61
N ARG A 35 -9.54 1.67 0.34
CA ARG A 35 -9.76 2.90 1.10
C ARG A 35 -8.58 3.10 2.03
N ILE A 36 -7.70 4.00 1.62
CA ILE A 36 -6.60 4.47 2.45
C ILE A 36 -7.17 5.56 3.36
N ASP A 37 -7.56 5.15 4.56
CA ASP A 37 -8.13 6.07 5.54
C ASP A 37 -7.03 6.79 6.33
N LYS A 38 -5.88 6.14 6.55
CA LYS A 38 -4.78 6.66 7.39
C LYS A 38 -3.43 6.42 6.76
N VAL A 39 -2.48 7.26 7.16
CA VAL A 39 -1.07 7.23 6.76
C VAL A 39 -0.21 7.27 8.03
N ARG A 40 0.88 6.51 8.07
CA ARG A 40 1.92 6.59 9.11
C ARG A 40 3.06 7.47 8.62
N LEU A 41 3.04 8.74 9.02
CA LEU A 41 4.03 9.73 8.64
C LEU A 41 5.18 9.76 9.64
N TYR A 42 6.42 9.68 9.16
CA TYR A 42 7.59 9.93 9.99
C TYR A 42 7.85 11.44 10.14
N LEU A 43 7.83 11.93 11.38
CA LEU A 43 8.12 13.31 11.74
C LEU A 43 9.61 13.45 12.06
N HIS A 44 10.43 13.74 11.05
CA HIS A 44 11.88 13.81 11.16
C HIS A 44 12.41 14.69 12.31
N ARG A 45 11.74 15.81 12.63
CA ARG A 45 12.16 16.72 13.71
C ARG A 45 11.89 16.16 15.12
N GLU A 46 10.95 15.24 15.24
CA GLU A 46 10.50 14.68 16.52
C GLU A 46 10.95 13.22 16.71
N ASP A 47 11.52 12.62 15.67
CA ASP A 47 11.90 11.21 15.58
C ASP A 47 10.74 10.26 15.96
N LYS A 48 9.55 10.52 15.42
CA LYS A 48 8.32 9.80 15.75
C LYS A 48 7.47 9.51 14.53
N ILE A 49 6.74 8.41 14.59
CA ILE A 49 5.72 8.07 13.59
C ILE A 49 4.35 8.52 14.10
N LYS A 50 3.66 9.33 13.31
CA LYS A 50 2.30 9.80 13.59
C LYS A 50 1.33 9.18 12.59
N SER A 51 0.24 8.61 13.10
CA SER A 51 -0.87 8.20 12.24
C SER A 51 -1.85 9.36 12.08
N LEU A 52 -2.17 9.70 10.84
CA LEU A 52 -3.12 10.77 10.50
C LEU A 52 -4.01 10.37 9.32
N PRO A 53 -5.21 10.96 9.18
CA PRO A 53 -6.02 10.80 7.99
C PRO A 53 -5.27 11.23 6.72
N LEU A 54 -5.50 10.53 5.60
CA LEU A 54 -4.87 10.87 4.32
C LEU A 54 -5.16 12.33 3.91
N GLU A 55 -6.37 12.82 4.15
CA GLU A 55 -6.76 14.19 3.80
C GLU A 55 -5.97 15.25 4.61
N GLU A 56 -5.71 15.01 5.90
CA GLU A 56 -4.90 15.91 6.71
C GLU A 56 -3.44 15.95 6.23
N TYR A 57 -2.90 14.79 5.85
CA TYR A 57 -1.58 14.72 5.21
C TYR A 57 -1.54 15.55 3.91
N LEU A 58 -2.54 15.40 3.04
CA LEU A 58 -2.60 16.11 1.77
C LEU A 58 -2.71 17.63 1.93
N VAL A 59 -3.48 18.12 2.90
CA VAL A 59 -3.53 19.55 3.22
C VAL A 59 -2.13 20.07 3.59
N GLY A 60 -1.40 19.33 4.43
CA GLY A 60 -0.03 19.68 4.81
C GLY A 60 0.94 19.71 3.62
N VAL A 61 0.87 18.71 2.74
CA VAL A 61 1.71 18.66 1.52
C VAL A 61 1.42 19.83 0.59
N VAL A 62 0.15 20.10 0.29
CA VAL A 62 -0.21 21.20 -0.62
C VAL A 62 0.23 22.54 -0.05
N ALA A 63 0.04 22.76 1.26
CA ALA A 63 0.47 23.98 1.92
C ALA A 63 2.00 24.15 1.98
N ALA A 64 2.76 23.05 2.01
CA ALA A 64 4.23 23.08 2.03
C ALA A 64 4.83 23.27 0.63
N GLU A 65 4.20 22.72 -0.41
CA GLU A 65 4.72 22.71 -1.78
C GLU A 65 4.23 23.90 -2.62
N MET A 66 3.08 24.50 -2.29
CA MET A 66 2.47 25.57 -3.07
C MET A 66 2.04 26.77 -2.20
N PRO A 67 2.35 28.01 -2.64
CA PRO A 67 1.78 29.21 -2.02
C PRO A 67 0.26 29.24 -2.14
N ALA A 68 -0.43 29.69 -1.09
CA ALA A 68 -1.89 29.72 -1.04
C ALA A 68 -2.50 30.70 -2.06
N GLU A 69 -1.72 31.67 -2.54
CA GLU A 69 -2.12 32.67 -3.53
C GLU A 69 -2.18 32.11 -4.97
N PHE A 70 -1.71 30.87 -5.19
CA PHE A 70 -1.81 30.26 -6.50
C PHE A 70 -3.26 30.05 -6.91
N PRO A 71 -3.56 30.01 -8.23
CA PRO A 71 -4.89 29.73 -8.72
C PRO A 71 -5.45 28.44 -8.12
N VAL A 72 -6.73 28.45 -7.75
CA VAL A 72 -7.37 27.29 -7.10
C VAL A 72 -7.24 25.99 -7.90
N GLU A 73 -7.25 26.07 -9.24
CA GLU A 73 -7.07 24.91 -10.11
C GLU A 73 -5.65 24.34 -10.04
N ALA A 74 -4.64 25.17 -9.80
CA ALA A 74 -3.27 24.71 -9.58
C ALA A 74 -3.15 23.97 -8.24
N LEU A 75 -3.80 24.48 -7.18
CA LEU A 75 -3.86 23.82 -5.88
C LEU A 75 -4.58 22.46 -5.96
N LYS A 76 -5.68 22.38 -6.71
CA LYS A 76 -6.37 21.11 -7.00
C LYS A 76 -5.49 20.12 -7.76
N ALA A 77 -4.77 20.59 -8.78
CA ALA A 77 -3.86 19.75 -9.55
C ALA A 77 -2.77 19.15 -8.65
N GLN A 78 -2.19 19.95 -7.76
CA GLN A 78 -1.20 19.47 -6.78
C GLN A 78 -1.80 18.50 -5.77
N ALA A 79 -3.02 18.74 -5.28
CA ALA A 79 -3.71 17.82 -4.38
C ALA A 79 -3.91 16.44 -5.03
N VAL A 80 -4.26 16.40 -6.32
CA VAL A 80 -4.35 15.14 -7.09
C VAL A 80 -2.98 14.49 -7.21
N ALA A 81 -1.94 15.24 -7.61
CA ALA A 81 -0.58 14.71 -7.74
C ALA A 81 -0.04 14.14 -6.42
N ALA A 82 -0.20 14.87 -5.32
CA ALA A 82 0.19 14.44 -3.97
C ALA A 82 -0.54 13.17 -3.54
N ARG A 83 -1.86 13.08 -3.81
CA ARG A 83 -2.65 11.87 -3.54
C ARG A 83 -2.16 10.69 -4.36
N THR A 84 -1.91 10.88 -5.66
CA THR A 84 -1.40 9.83 -6.54
C THR A 84 -0.07 9.28 -6.02
N TYR A 85 0.84 10.16 -5.59
CA TYR A 85 2.11 9.75 -5.00
C TYR A 85 1.91 8.94 -3.70
N ALA A 86 1.12 9.47 -2.76
CA ALA A 86 0.86 8.82 -1.48
C ALA A 86 0.20 7.44 -1.65
N VAL A 87 -0.86 7.36 -2.45
CA VAL A 87 -1.57 6.11 -2.75
C VAL A 87 -0.63 5.11 -3.43
N LYS A 88 0.20 5.53 -4.37
CA LYS A 88 1.19 4.66 -5.01
C LYS A 88 2.17 4.06 -4.00
N ARG A 89 2.65 4.84 -3.03
CA ARG A 89 3.52 4.33 -1.95
C ARG A 89 2.79 3.34 -1.04
N LEU A 90 1.51 3.58 -0.76
CA LEU A 90 0.72 2.79 0.17
C LEU A 90 0.19 1.49 -0.44
N ALA A 91 -0.21 1.50 -1.72
CA ALA A 91 -0.82 0.37 -2.42
C ALA A 91 0.12 -0.83 -2.61
N ALA A 92 1.45 -0.64 -2.54
CA ALA A 92 2.44 -1.70 -2.68
C ALA A 92 2.68 -2.51 -1.38
N GLY A 93 1.74 -2.51 -0.42
CA GLY A 93 1.92 -3.10 0.91
C GLY A 93 2.68 -2.19 1.88
N GLY A 94 2.76 -0.90 1.57
CA GLY A 94 3.66 0.07 2.20
C GLY A 94 5.08 -0.02 1.63
N VAL A 95 5.70 1.13 1.35
CA VAL A 95 7.14 1.13 1.04
C VAL A 95 7.87 0.77 2.32
N ALA A 96 8.59 -0.35 2.32
CA ALA A 96 9.53 -0.64 3.38
C ALA A 96 10.53 0.52 3.44
N ASN A 97 10.50 1.27 4.53
CA ASN A 97 11.46 2.32 4.81
C ASN A 97 12.52 1.76 5.77
N PRO A 98 13.72 1.38 5.29
CA PRO A 98 14.75 0.77 6.15
C PRO A 98 15.29 1.77 7.18
N GLU A 99 15.27 3.06 6.85
CA GLU A 99 15.71 4.13 7.75
C GLU A 99 14.68 4.37 8.85
N HIS A 100 13.38 4.25 8.52
CA HIS A 100 12.28 4.47 9.45
C HIS A 100 11.24 3.33 9.41
N PRO A 101 11.53 2.19 10.07
CA PRO A 101 10.64 1.04 10.07
C PRO A 101 9.24 1.37 10.61
N GLY A 102 8.22 1.00 9.85
CA GLY A 102 6.81 1.23 10.20
C GLY A 102 6.22 2.57 9.71
N ALA A 103 7.03 3.43 9.08
CA ALA A 103 6.53 4.62 8.38
C ALA A 103 6.15 4.29 6.94
N ASP A 104 5.07 4.91 6.46
CA ASP A 104 4.64 4.83 5.07
C ASP A 104 5.26 5.97 4.23
N LEU A 105 5.33 7.16 4.83
CA LEU A 105 5.80 8.41 4.24
C LEU A 105 6.87 9.04 5.13
#